data_AF-E1ZUH8-F1
#
_entry.id   AF-E1ZUH8-F1
#
_cell.length_a   1.000
_cell.length_b   1.000
_cell.length_c   1.000
_cell.angle_alpha   90.00
_cell.angle_beta   90.00
_cell.angle_gamma   90.00
#
_symmetry.space_group_name_H-M   'P 1'
#
loop_
_entity.id
_entity.type
_entity.pdbx_description
1 polymer ?
#
loop_
_entity_poly.entity_id
_entity_poly.type
_entity_poly.pdbx_seq_one_letter_code
_entity_poly.pdbx_strand_id
1 'polypeptide(L)'
;AFSPPEACAADLATLVYTSGTTGHPKGVMLTHANLLYQAHNLSFFLPVSPGQRTLSLLPPWHIYERACGYYLFSRGAAQVYSNIRKFREDLTAHPPDYFVCVPLVLDTLHGKGESGPSIGLPILNGWGLTETSPVLACRRNLPLENVRGSVGQPTPGTQLRLVDPESLQEVADGQQGLLLARGPGVMAGYYADPGATAKAFKAGDGWFDTGDLG
;
A
#
# COMPACT_ATOMS: atom_id res chain seq x y z
N ALA A 1 22.80 -22.78 17.44
CA ALA A 1 21.43 -22.73 16.89
C ALA A 1 20.96 -21.28 16.93
N PHE A 2 20.17 -20.84 15.94
CA PHE A 2 19.52 -19.54 15.99
C PHE A 2 18.40 -19.59 17.04
N SER A 3 18.35 -18.61 17.94
CA SER A 3 17.22 -18.40 18.85
C SER A 3 16.56 -17.08 18.46
N PRO A 4 15.30 -17.09 18.01
CA PRO A 4 14.61 -15.85 17.70
C PRO A 4 14.41 -15.02 18.98
N PRO A 5 14.48 -13.68 18.90
CA PRO A 5 14.09 -12.82 20.01
C PRO A 5 12.60 -13.00 20.31
N GLU A 6 12.20 -12.79 21.57
CA GLU A 6 10.80 -12.62 21.90
C GLU A 6 10.27 -11.33 21.26
N ALA A 7 9.16 -11.43 20.56
CA ALA A 7 8.46 -10.31 19.93
C ALA A 7 6.95 -10.57 19.96
N CYS A 8 6.17 -9.51 20.11
CA CYS A 8 4.72 -9.53 20.07
C CYS A 8 4.20 -8.61 18.96
N ALA A 9 2.89 -8.73 18.66
CA ALA A 9 2.27 -7.99 17.57
C ALA A 9 2.35 -6.45 17.75
N ALA A 10 2.39 -5.96 18.99
CA ALA A 10 2.45 -4.53 19.28
C ALA A 10 3.87 -3.94 19.16
N ASP A 11 4.90 -4.77 19.07
CA ASP A 11 6.27 -4.30 18.99
C ASP A 11 6.52 -3.58 17.65
N LEU A 12 7.38 -2.55 17.71
CA LEU A 12 7.82 -1.82 16.53
C LEU A 12 8.62 -2.76 15.61
N ALA A 13 8.14 -2.95 14.39
CA ALA A 13 8.79 -3.81 13.40
C ALA A 13 9.73 -3.03 12.48
N THR A 14 9.35 -1.81 12.08
CA THR A 14 10.18 -1.00 11.17
C THR A 14 9.88 0.49 11.29
N LEU A 15 10.91 1.29 11.03
CA LEU A 15 10.78 2.70 10.70
C LEU A 15 10.86 2.86 9.19
N VAL A 16 9.95 3.63 8.59
CA VAL A 16 10.00 3.99 7.17
C VAL A 16 10.04 5.50 7.05
N TYR A 17 11.12 6.03 6.49
CA TYR A 17 11.28 7.47 6.33
C TYR A 17 10.60 7.97 5.06
N THR A 18 9.73 8.97 5.21
CA THR A 18 9.07 9.66 4.11
C THR A 18 9.63 11.07 3.97
N SER A 19 9.70 11.59 2.74
CA SER A 19 10.06 12.98 2.48
C SER A 19 8.91 13.87 2.94
N GLY A 20 8.98 14.36 4.18
CA GLY A 20 7.96 15.26 4.73
C GLY A 20 7.89 16.58 3.96
N THR A 21 6.69 17.17 3.87
CA THR A 21 6.45 18.48 3.24
C THR A 21 7.19 19.63 3.93
N THR A 22 7.64 19.42 5.18
CA THR A 22 8.38 20.38 6.00
C THR A 22 9.90 20.36 5.77
N GLY A 23 10.39 19.59 4.79
CA GLY A 23 11.82 19.51 4.43
C GLY A 23 12.65 18.52 5.27
N HIS A 24 12.15 18.09 6.43
CA HIS A 24 12.77 17.04 7.25
C HIS A 24 12.05 15.70 7.08
N PRO A 25 12.77 14.60 6.81
CA PRO A 25 12.17 13.28 6.72
C PRO A 25 11.51 12.85 8.04
N LYS A 26 10.33 12.25 7.95
CA LYS A 26 9.60 11.71 9.13
C LYS A 26 9.68 10.19 9.13
N GLY A 27 10.04 9.61 10.27
CA GLY A 27 10.09 8.15 10.43
C GLY A 27 8.73 7.60 10.84
N VAL A 28 8.02 6.95 9.93
CA VAL A 28 6.75 6.28 10.21
C VAL A 28 7.00 5.03 11.05
N MET A 29 6.35 4.92 12.22
CA MET A 29 6.47 3.77 13.11
C MET A 29 5.42 2.70 12.80
N LEU A 30 5.86 1.56 12.24
CA LEU A 30 4.99 0.42 11.93
C LEU A 30 5.29 -0.78 12.81
N THR A 31 4.25 -1.31 13.44
CA THR A 31 4.30 -2.50 14.31
C THR A 31 4.21 -3.79 13.50
N HIS A 32 4.50 -4.92 14.14
CA HIS A 32 4.24 -6.25 13.56
C HIS A 32 2.76 -6.42 13.18
N ALA A 33 1.83 -5.95 14.02
CA ALA A 33 0.39 -6.02 13.78
C ALA A 33 0.00 -5.25 12.51
N ASN A 34 0.58 -4.07 12.27
CA ASN A 34 0.31 -3.29 11.06
C ASN A 34 0.71 -4.05 9.78
N LEU A 35 1.88 -4.67 9.78
CA LEU A 35 2.39 -5.42 8.61
C LEU A 35 1.64 -6.75 8.41
N LEU A 36 1.35 -7.46 9.50
CA LEU A 36 0.54 -8.69 9.46
C LEU A 36 -0.88 -8.40 8.97
N TYR A 37 -1.46 -7.26 9.35
CA TYR A 37 -2.75 -6.82 8.82
C TYR A 37 -2.74 -6.72 7.29
N GLN A 38 -1.70 -6.15 6.68
CA GLN A 38 -1.60 -6.16 5.21
C GLN A 38 -1.42 -7.56 4.65
N ALA A 39 -0.53 -8.37 5.23
CA ALA A 39 -0.27 -9.71 4.76
C ALA A 39 -1.54 -10.58 4.78
N HIS A 40 -2.39 -10.44 5.79
CA HIS A 40 -3.65 -11.16 5.87
C HIS A 40 -4.72 -10.64 4.90
N ASN A 41 -4.75 -9.34 4.62
CA ASN A 41 -5.82 -8.74 3.81
C ASN A 41 -5.48 -8.64 2.33
N LEU A 42 -4.22 -8.72 1.93
CA LEU A 42 -3.85 -8.72 0.50
C LEU A 42 -4.41 -9.93 -0.25
N SER A 43 -4.68 -11.05 0.42
CA SER A 43 -5.38 -12.20 -0.18
C SER A 43 -6.79 -11.91 -0.63
N PHE A 44 -7.41 -10.85 -0.09
CA PHE A 44 -8.73 -10.41 -0.52
C PHE A 44 -8.72 -9.84 -1.95
N PHE A 45 -7.57 -9.33 -2.42
CA PHE A 45 -7.43 -8.77 -3.77
C PHE A 45 -6.66 -9.68 -4.72
N LEU A 46 -5.67 -10.41 -4.19
CA LEU A 46 -4.72 -11.19 -4.99
C LEU A 46 -4.74 -12.66 -4.52
N PRO A 47 -5.45 -13.57 -5.20
CA PRO A 47 -5.56 -14.97 -4.78
C PRO A 47 -4.31 -15.78 -5.15
N VAL A 48 -3.22 -15.61 -4.40
CA VAL A 48 -1.92 -16.24 -4.66
C VAL A 48 -1.89 -17.69 -4.17
N SER A 49 -1.40 -18.56 -5.04
CA SER A 49 -1.15 -19.98 -4.83
C SER A 49 0.35 -20.29 -4.74
N PRO A 50 0.77 -21.31 -3.97
CA PRO A 50 2.16 -21.74 -3.90
C PRO A 50 2.75 -22.06 -5.28
N GLY A 51 4.01 -21.66 -5.50
CA GLY A 51 4.71 -21.86 -6.77
C GLY A 51 4.47 -20.79 -7.84
N GLN A 52 3.50 -19.89 -7.65
CA GLN A 52 3.33 -18.72 -8.51
C GLN A 52 4.50 -17.74 -8.35
N ARG A 53 4.71 -16.90 -9.35
CA ARG A 53 5.84 -15.98 -9.44
C ARG A 53 5.41 -14.53 -9.49
N THR A 54 6.24 -13.68 -8.88
CA THR A 54 6.14 -12.23 -8.99
C THR A 54 7.46 -11.66 -9.49
N LEU A 55 7.39 -10.55 -10.23
CA LEU A 55 8.55 -9.79 -10.67
C LEU A 55 8.62 -8.48 -9.88
N SER A 56 9.61 -8.34 -9.00
CA SER A 56 9.86 -7.16 -8.18
C SER A 56 10.65 -6.13 -8.98
N LEU A 57 10.01 -5.01 -9.31
CA LEU A 57 10.69 -3.86 -9.92
C LEU A 57 10.90 -2.71 -8.92
N LEU A 58 10.03 -2.60 -7.92
CA LEU A 58 10.09 -1.52 -6.94
C LEU A 58 11.18 -1.80 -5.90
N PRO A 59 11.72 -0.75 -5.25
CA PRO A 59 12.73 -0.93 -4.23
C PRO A 59 12.18 -1.65 -2.98
N PRO A 60 12.83 -2.72 -2.47
CA PRO A 60 12.36 -3.48 -1.30
C PRO A 60 12.30 -2.70 0.03
N TRP A 61 12.94 -1.53 0.09
CA TRP A 61 12.84 -0.62 1.23
C TRP A 61 11.58 0.25 1.20
N HIS A 62 10.88 0.33 0.07
CA HIS A 62 9.59 0.98 0.00
C HIS A 62 8.53 0.07 0.62
N ILE A 63 7.71 0.63 1.51
CA ILE A 63 6.76 -0.16 2.29
C ILE A 63 5.73 -0.91 1.43
N TYR A 64 5.35 -0.35 0.28
CA TYR A 64 4.44 -1.00 -0.66
C TYR A 64 5.00 -2.31 -1.22
N GLU A 65 6.21 -2.27 -1.79
CA GLU A 65 6.87 -3.48 -2.27
C GLU A 65 7.10 -4.47 -1.14
N ARG A 66 7.53 -3.97 0.02
CA ARG A 66 7.82 -4.80 1.19
C ARG A 66 6.58 -5.55 1.69
N ALA A 67 5.44 -4.88 1.84
CA ALA A 67 4.20 -5.49 2.32
C ALA A 67 3.65 -6.50 1.31
N CYS A 68 3.70 -6.18 0.01
CA CYS A 68 3.35 -7.14 -1.03
C CYS A 68 4.29 -8.35 -1.05
N GLY A 69 5.60 -8.13 -0.87
CA GLY A 69 6.60 -9.19 -0.72
C GLY A 69 6.30 -10.11 0.46
N TYR A 70 6.03 -9.55 1.65
CA TYR A 70 5.64 -10.34 2.82
C TYR A 70 4.41 -11.21 2.56
N TYR A 71 3.38 -10.64 1.93
CA TYR A 71 2.22 -11.41 1.51
C TYR A 71 2.62 -12.54 0.56
N LEU A 72 3.31 -12.25 -0.54
CA LEU A 72 3.68 -13.23 -1.56
C LEU A 72 4.54 -14.36 -0.98
N PHE A 73 5.51 -14.04 -0.12
CA PHE A 73 6.33 -15.03 0.58
C PHE A 73 5.50 -15.90 1.53
N SER A 74 4.57 -15.31 2.29
CA SER A 74 3.67 -16.08 3.17
C SER A 74 2.73 -17.03 2.40
N ARG A 75 2.57 -16.81 1.09
CA ARG A 75 1.77 -17.67 0.19
C ARG A 75 2.60 -18.69 -0.58
N GLY A 76 3.91 -18.74 -0.35
CA GLY A 76 4.82 -19.66 -1.05
C GLY A 76 5.06 -19.28 -2.51
N ALA A 77 4.89 -18.01 -2.86
CA ALA A 77 5.28 -17.50 -4.18
C ALA A 77 6.79 -17.25 -4.26
N ALA A 78 7.34 -17.37 -5.46
CA ALA A 78 8.73 -17.00 -5.75
C ALA A 78 8.82 -15.56 -6.25
N GLN A 79 9.76 -14.78 -5.73
CA GLN A 79 10.01 -13.40 -6.16
C GLN A 79 11.30 -13.31 -6.98
N VAL A 80 11.20 -12.74 -8.17
CA VAL A 80 12.33 -12.42 -9.04
C VAL A 80 12.63 -10.93 -8.94
N TYR A 81 13.83 -10.57 -8.50
CA TYR A 81 14.25 -9.17 -8.44
C TYR A 81 14.77 -8.69 -9.79
N SER A 82 14.18 -7.61 -10.30
CA SER A 82 14.55 -6.98 -11.56
C SER A 82 14.89 -5.50 -11.36
N ASN A 83 15.22 -4.82 -12.44
CA ASN A 83 15.41 -3.37 -12.48
C ASN A 83 14.93 -2.83 -13.83
N ILE A 84 14.73 -1.52 -13.92
CA ILE A 84 14.13 -0.88 -15.10
C ILE A 84 14.87 -1.17 -16.42
N ARG A 85 16.19 -1.46 -16.37
CA ARG A 85 16.99 -1.76 -17.56
C ARG A 85 16.77 -3.18 -18.08
N LYS A 86 16.59 -4.14 -17.17
CA LYS A 86 16.38 -5.57 -17.50
C LYS A 86 14.92 -5.99 -17.53
N PHE A 87 14.02 -5.12 -17.09
CA PHE A 87 12.62 -5.44 -16.85
C PHE A 87 11.91 -6.12 -18.04
N ARG A 88 12.14 -5.65 -19.28
CA ARG A 88 11.55 -6.26 -20.48
C ARG A 88 12.08 -7.67 -20.77
N GLU A 89 13.38 -7.88 -20.56
CA GLU A 89 14.02 -9.20 -20.71
C GLU A 89 13.51 -10.16 -19.63
N ASP A 90 13.46 -9.69 -18.37
CA ASP A 90 13.03 -10.49 -17.22
C ASP A 90 11.53 -10.84 -17.29
N LEU A 91 10.67 -9.97 -17.84
CA LEU A 91 9.27 -10.29 -18.11
C LEU A 91 9.11 -11.49 -19.05
N THR A 92 10.04 -11.68 -19.98
CA THR A 92 10.02 -12.78 -20.94
C THR A 92 10.67 -14.04 -20.36
N ALA A 93 11.81 -13.89 -19.67
CA ALA A 93 12.53 -15.00 -19.06
C ALA A 93 11.82 -15.58 -17.82
N HIS A 94 11.10 -14.73 -17.09
CA HIS A 94 10.43 -15.05 -15.84
C HIS A 94 9.00 -14.47 -15.83
N PRO A 95 8.09 -15.00 -16.67
CA PRO A 95 6.74 -14.47 -16.79
C PRO A 95 6.03 -14.51 -15.44
N PRO A 96 5.61 -13.36 -14.89
CA PRO A 96 5.00 -13.28 -13.57
C PRO A 96 3.50 -13.60 -13.61
N ASP A 97 3.00 -14.24 -12.56
CA ASP A 97 1.56 -14.36 -12.27
C ASP A 97 1.01 -13.04 -11.71
N TYR A 98 1.84 -12.34 -10.93
CA TYR A 98 1.51 -11.05 -10.32
C TYR A 98 2.62 -10.04 -10.50
N PHE A 99 2.24 -8.79 -10.67
CA PHE A 99 3.18 -7.69 -10.84
C PHE A 99 2.75 -6.48 -10.02
N VAL A 100 3.56 -6.12 -9.02
CA VAL A 100 3.34 -4.92 -8.20
C VAL A 100 4.06 -3.75 -8.86
N CYS A 101 3.34 -2.66 -9.11
CA CYS A 101 3.90 -1.52 -9.81
C CYS A 101 3.24 -0.20 -9.42
N VAL A 102 3.83 0.88 -9.90
CA VAL A 102 3.29 2.25 -9.83
C VAL A 102 2.91 2.71 -11.24
N PRO A 103 2.03 3.71 -11.39
CA PRO A 103 1.57 4.18 -12.71
C PRO A 103 2.70 4.47 -13.71
N LEU A 104 3.80 5.07 -13.23
CA LEU A 104 4.98 5.37 -14.07
C LEU A 104 5.59 4.15 -14.77
N VAL A 105 5.52 2.97 -14.13
CA VAL A 105 6.00 1.71 -14.72
C VAL A 105 5.09 1.27 -15.86
N LEU A 106 3.78 1.43 -15.69
CA LEU A 106 2.79 1.13 -16.74
C LEU A 106 3.02 2.07 -17.95
N ASP A 107 3.25 3.36 -17.72
CA ASP A 107 3.57 4.31 -18.78
C ASP A 107 4.83 3.91 -19.55
N THR A 108 5.84 3.39 -18.84
CA THR A 108 7.09 2.91 -19.45
C THR A 108 6.89 1.64 -20.28
N LEU A 109 5.95 0.79 -19.89
CA LEU A 109 5.60 -0.44 -20.60
C LEU A 109 4.80 -0.15 -21.87
N HIS A 110 3.82 0.75 -21.78
CA HIS A 110 2.97 1.14 -22.89
C HIS A 110 3.70 2.04 -23.89
N GLY A 111 4.69 2.85 -23.48
CA GLY A 111 5.37 3.78 -24.37
C GLY A 111 4.46 4.94 -24.77
N LYS A 112 5.03 6.12 -25.00
CA LYS A 112 4.26 7.29 -25.46
C LYS A 112 3.75 7.04 -26.89
N GLY A 113 2.54 6.49 -27.00
CA GLY A 113 1.79 6.40 -28.25
C GLY A 113 1.90 5.08 -29.03
N GLU A 114 2.43 4.00 -28.46
CA GLU A 114 2.47 2.70 -29.13
C GLU A 114 1.75 1.61 -28.34
N SER A 115 1.19 0.63 -29.04
CA SER A 115 0.63 -0.59 -28.45
C SER A 115 1.76 -1.54 -28.09
N GLY A 116 2.53 -1.19 -27.05
CA GLY A 116 3.46 -2.14 -26.43
C GLY A 116 2.73 -3.44 -26.03
N PRO A 117 3.40 -4.59 -26.02
CA PRO A 117 2.75 -5.87 -25.70
C PRO A 117 2.07 -5.76 -24.34
N SER A 118 0.75 -5.95 -24.30
CA SER A 118 0.01 -6.06 -23.06
C SER A 118 0.56 -7.28 -22.30
N ILE A 119 0.96 -7.11 -21.05
CA ILE A 119 1.40 -8.22 -20.18
C ILE A 119 0.24 -9.22 -19.96
N GLY A 120 -0.99 -8.89 -20.38
CA GLY A 120 -2.15 -9.79 -20.31
C GLY A 120 -2.70 -9.95 -18.89
N LEU A 121 -2.14 -9.21 -17.92
CA LEU A 121 -2.56 -9.23 -16.53
C LEU A 121 -3.62 -8.15 -16.26
N PRO A 122 -4.71 -8.48 -15.55
CA PRO A 122 -5.65 -7.49 -15.05
C PRO A 122 -4.96 -6.46 -14.14
N ILE A 123 -5.28 -5.18 -14.30
CA ILE A 123 -4.76 -4.11 -13.45
C ILE A 123 -5.76 -3.82 -12.32
N LEU A 124 -5.30 -3.97 -11.08
CA LEU A 124 -6.02 -3.53 -9.89
C LEU A 124 -5.42 -2.21 -9.39
N ASN A 125 -6.24 -1.17 -9.33
CA ASN A 125 -5.84 0.11 -8.77
C ASN A 125 -6.03 0.11 -7.26
N GLY A 126 -5.03 0.55 -6.50
CA GLY A 126 -5.10 0.68 -5.05
C GLY A 126 -4.52 1.99 -4.57
N TRP A 127 -4.89 2.38 -3.36
CA TRP A 127 -4.44 3.61 -2.72
C TRP A 127 -4.11 3.38 -1.25
N GLY A 128 -3.15 4.14 -0.78
CA GLY A 128 -2.78 4.30 0.61
C GLY A 128 -1.41 4.95 0.74
N LEU A 129 -0.96 5.05 1.99
CA LEU A 129 0.22 5.81 2.39
C LEU A 129 1.16 4.94 3.22
N THR A 130 2.38 5.42 3.45
CA THR A 130 3.33 4.71 4.31
C THR A 130 2.78 4.53 5.72
N GLU A 131 2.09 5.55 6.21
CA GLU A 131 1.39 5.63 7.48
C GLU A 131 0.22 4.64 7.63
N THR A 132 -0.13 3.94 6.55
CA THR A 132 -1.27 3.00 6.49
C THR A 132 -0.86 1.58 6.10
N SER A 133 0.46 1.37 6.09
CA SER A 133 1.16 0.08 6.04
C SER A 133 1.11 -0.84 4.83
N PRO A 134 0.64 -0.54 3.59
CA PRO A 134 0.38 0.76 2.98
C PRO A 134 -0.91 0.84 2.14
N VAL A 135 -1.77 -0.17 2.16
CA VAL A 135 -2.95 -0.24 1.30
C VAL A 135 -4.20 -0.05 2.15
N LEU A 136 -4.87 1.09 1.96
CA LEU A 136 -6.16 1.40 2.59
C LEU A 136 -7.33 0.90 1.75
N ALA A 137 -7.25 1.05 0.43
CA ALA A 137 -8.32 0.67 -0.49
C ALA A 137 -7.74 0.07 -1.77
N CYS A 138 -8.45 -0.89 -2.35
CA CYS A 138 -8.08 -1.46 -3.64
C CYS A 138 -9.30 -1.93 -4.41
N ARG A 139 -9.20 -1.85 -5.73
CA ARG A 139 -10.14 -2.46 -6.67
C ARG A 139 -10.06 -3.97 -6.58
N ARG A 140 -11.18 -4.62 -6.90
CA ARG A 140 -11.31 -6.08 -6.81
C ARG A 140 -11.27 -6.70 -8.19
N ASN A 141 -10.77 -7.92 -8.29
CA ASN A 141 -10.86 -8.71 -9.51
C ASN A 141 -12.23 -9.40 -9.62
N LEU A 142 -13.31 -8.63 -9.45
CA LEU A 142 -14.69 -9.08 -9.57
C LEU A 142 -15.41 -8.26 -10.65
N PRO A 143 -16.21 -8.90 -11.53
CA PRO A 143 -17.02 -8.18 -12.50
C PRO A 143 -17.94 -7.17 -11.81
N LEU A 144 -18.12 -5.99 -12.41
CA LEU A 144 -19.09 -4.96 -12.02
C LEU A 144 -18.84 -4.19 -10.71
N GLU A 145 -17.83 -4.54 -9.91
CA GLU A 145 -17.52 -3.83 -8.65
C GLU A 145 -16.58 -2.63 -8.80
N ASN A 146 -15.97 -2.45 -9.97
CA ASN A 146 -14.98 -1.40 -10.19
C ASN A 146 -15.57 -0.18 -10.90
N VAL A 147 -15.67 0.93 -10.18
CA VAL A 147 -16.04 2.24 -10.75
C VAL A 147 -14.80 2.90 -11.36
N ARG A 148 -14.89 3.38 -12.60
CA ARG A 148 -13.80 4.12 -13.25
C ARG A 148 -13.47 5.38 -12.46
N GLY A 149 -12.17 5.65 -12.26
CA GLY A 149 -11.70 6.78 -11.43
C GLY A 149 -11.61 6.48 -9.92
N SER A 150 -12.29 5.45 -9.41
CA SER A 150 -12.18 5.08 -7.99
C SER A 150 -10.90 4.32 -7.64
N VAL A 151 -10.53 4.32 -6.36
CA VAL A 151 -9.46 3.47 -5.79
C VAL A 151 -9.98 2.10 -5.28
N GLY A 152 -11.29 1.86 -5.43
CA GLY A 152 -11.95 0.64 -4.97
C GLY A 152 -12.43 0.74 -3.52
N GLN A 153 -12.62 -0.42 -2.89
CA GLN A 153 -13.19 -0.51 -1.55
C GLN A 153 -12.09 -0.59 -0.47
N PRO A 154 -12.37 -0.13 0.76
CA PRO A 154 -11.44 -0.27 1.88
C PRO A 154 -11.03 -1.73 2.14
N THR A 155 -9.82 -1.93 2.65
CA THR A 155 -9.38 -3.21 3.21
C THR A 155 -10.27 -3.64 4.38
N PRO A 156 -10.54 -4.94 4.58
CA PRO A 156 -11.38 -5.39 5.69
C PRO A 156 -10.88 -4.91 7.05
N GLY A 157 -11.72 -4.17 7.79
CA GLY A 157 -11.34 -3.56 9.07
C GLY A 157 -10.79 -2.13 8.98
N THR A 158 -10.55 -1.63 7.76
CA THR A 158 -10.30 -0.21 7.51
C THR A 158 -11.62 0.54 7.37
N GLN A 159 -11.72 1.65 8.08
CA GLN A 159 -12.78 2.63 7.97
C GLN A 159 -12.24 3.89 7.31
N LEU A 160 -12.99 4.43 6.35
CA LEU A 160 -12.71 5.71 5.71
C LEU A 160 -13.89 6.64 5.94
N ARG A 161 -13.61 7.93 6.10
CA ARG A 161 -14.63 8.98 6.12
C ARG A 161 -14.11 10.21 5.38
N LEU A 162 -15.01 10.95 4.74
CA LEU A 162 -14.72 12.24 4.13
C LEU A 162 -15.27 13.34 5.03
N VAL A 163 -14.43 14.31 5.38
CA VAL A 163 -14.81 15.43 6.25
C VAL A 163 -14.42 16.77 5.63
N ASP A 164 -15.12 17.82 6.02
CA ASP A 164 -14.68 19.17 5.74
C ASP A 164 -13.34 19.44 6.47
N PRO A 165 -12.29 19.95 5.78
CA PRO A 165 -10.95 20.07 6.36
C PRO A 165 -10.85 21.00 7.59
N GLU A 166 -11.78 21.96 7.72
CA GLU A 166 -11.79 22.95 8.79
C GLU A 166 -12.65 22.50 9.98
N SER A 167 -13.90 22.12 9.73
CA SER A 167 -14.87 21.74 10.75
C SER A 167 -14.79 20.27 11.19
N LEU A 168 -14.13 19.42 10.39
CA LEU A 168 -14.04 17.97 10.58
C LEU A 168 -15.41 17.25 10.65
N GLN A 169 -16.46 17.89 10.15
CA GLN A 169 -17.78 17.28 9.98
C GLN A 169 -17.83 16.50 8.67
N GLU A 170 -18.57 15.40 8.66
CA GLU A 170 -18.73 14.59 7.46
C GLU A 170 -19.40 15.38 6.33
N VAL A 171 -18.87 15.24 5.12
CA VAL A 171 -19.45 15.84 3.90
C VAL A 171 -20.50 14.89 3.30
N ALA A 172 -21.43 15.45 2.52
CA ALA A 172 -22.44 14.64 1.85
C ALA A 172 -21.85 13.81 0.69
N ASP A 173 -22.50 12.70 0.35
CA ASP A 173 -22.12 11.87 -0.80
C ASP A 173 -21.96 12.71 -2.09
N GLY A 174 -20.83 12.50 -2.78
CA GLY A 174 -20.49 13.22 -4.00
C GLY A 174 -19.85 14.59 -3.78
N GLN A 175 -19.70 15.05 -2.53
CA GLN A 175 -18.89 16.22 -2.19
C GLN A 175 -17.45 15.81 -1.89
N GLN A 176 -16.52 16.65 -2.31
CA GLN A 176 -15.10 16.46 -2.01
C GLN A 176 -14.83 16.73 -0.53
N GLY A 177 -14.03 15.88 0.12
CA GLY A 177 -13.63 16.05 1.51
C GLY A 177 -12.21 15.60 1.80
N LEU A 178 -11.69 15.96 2.96
CA LEU A 178 -10.47 15.40 3.53
C LEU A 178 -10.73 13.95 3.93
N LEU A 179 -9.92 13.04 3.42
CA LEU A 179 -10.05 11.63 3.71
C LEU A 179 -9.37 11.29 5.04
N LEU A 180 -10.14 10.76 5.97
CA LEU A 180 -9.63 10.24 7.23
C LEU A 180 -9.70 8.72 7.23
N ALA A 181 -8.67 8.07 7.77
CA ALA A 181 -8.58 6.62 7.86
C ALA A 181 -8.47 6.16 9.30
N ARG A 182 -9.10 5.03 9.62
CA ARG A 182 -8.96 4.37 10.91
C ARG A 182 -8.98 2.86 10.72
N GLY A 183 -8.08 2.15 11.38
CA GLY A 183 -8.04 0.69 11.32
C GLY A 183 -6.66 0.12 11.65
N PRO A 184 -6.51 -1.22 11.59
CA PRO A 184 -5.29 -1.89 12.04
C PRO A 184 -4.05 -1.62 11.19
N GLY A 185 -4.21 -1.13 9.96
CA GLY A 185 -3.10 -0.73 9.09
C GLY A 185 -2.50 0.65 9.43
N VAL A 186 -3.19 1.47 10.21
CA VAL A 186 -2.73 2.82 10.56
C VAL A 186 -1.56 2.75 11.55
N MET A 187 -0.52 3.56 11.29
CA MET A 187 0.71 3.64 12.07
C MET A 187 0.46 4.00 13.54
N ALA A 188 1.44 3.73 14.39
CA ALA A 188 1.42 4.20 15.78
C ALA A 188 1.72 5.71 15.90
N GLY A 189 2.48 6.27 14.94
CA GLY A 189 2.89 7.67 14.93
C GLY A 189 4.23 7.87 14.22
N TYR A 190 4.78 9.08 14.35
CA TYR A 190 6.11 9.42 13.84
C TYR A 190 7.17 9.31 14.95
N TYR A 191 8.30 8.70 14.60
CA TYR A 191 9.43 8.48 15.49
C TYR A 191 10.03 9.81 15.96
N ALA A 192 10.13 9.98 17.28
CA ALA A 192 10.66 11.17 17.94
C ALA A 192 10.00 12.50 17.50
N ASP A 193 8.77 12.45 16.98
CA ASP A 193 8.02 13.63 16.52
C ASP A 193 6.56 13.59 17.03
N PRO A 194 6.35 13.87 18.33
CA PRO A 194 5.02 13.89 18.93
C PRO A 194 4.14 15.00 18.32
N GLY A 195 4.73 16.11 17.83
CA GLY A 195 3.99 17.20 17.22
C GLY A 195 3.38 16.81 15.86
N ALA A 196 4.17 16.18 14.98
CA ALA A 196 3.64 15.63 13.74
C ALA A 196 2.63 14.51 13.99
N THR A 197 2.86 13.69 15.01
CA THR A 197 1.92 12.63 15.40
C THR A 197 0.58 13.22 15.84
N ALA A 198 0.59 14.21 16.74
CA ALA A 198 -0.63 14.88 17.18
C ALA A 198 -1.37 15.54 16.01
N LYS A 199 -0.64 16.17 15.08
CA LYS A 199 -1.24 16.75 13.86
C LYS A 199 -1.89 15.70 12.97
N ALA A 200 -1.24 14.55 12.78
CA ALA A 200 -1.78 13.45 11.97
C ALA A 200 -3.04 12.81 12.57
N PHE A 201 -3.23 12.90 13.88
CA PHE A 201 -4.42 12.38 14.59
C PHE A 201 -5.32 13.50 15.15
N LYS A 202 -5.27 14.69 14.54
CA LYS A 202 -5.99 15.90 15.01
C LYS A 202 -7.49 15.72 15.14
N ALA A 203 -8.06 14.76 14.39
CA ALA A 203 -9.50 14.51 14.38
C ALA A 203 -10.00 13.66 15.56
N GLY A 204 -9.10 13.18 16.43
CA GLY A 204 -9.45 12.37 17.58
C GLY A 204 -9.89 10.94 17.23
N ASP A 205 -10.20 10.14 18.26
CA ASP A 205 -10.80 8.80 18.15
C ASP A 205 -10.08 7.80 17.21
N GLY A 206 -8.76 7.96 17.08
CA GLY A 206 -7.91 7.11 16.24
C GLY A 206 -8.01 7.40 14.73
N TRP A 207 -8.64 8.49 14.32
CA TRP A 207 -8.71 8.91 12.93
C TRP A 207 -7.41 9.58 12.48
N PHE A 208 -6.74 8.95 11.53
CA PHE A 208 -5.58 9.46 10.84
C PHE A 208 -5.99 10.37 9.68
N ASP A 209 -5.44 11.57 9.67
CA ASP A 209 -5.50 12.53 8.56
C ASP A 209 -4.51 12.12 7.47
N THR A 210 -5.02 11.68 6.32
CA THR A 210 -4.18 11.24 5.20
C THR A 210 -3.59 12.42 4.44
N GLY A 211 -4.15 13.62 4.59
CA GLY A 211 -3.84 14.80 3.76
C GLY A 211 -4.42 14.75 2.35
N ASP A 212 -5.05 13.64 1.95
CA ASP A 212 -5.62 13.46 0.61
C ASP A 212 -7.07 13.94 0.57
N LEU A 213 -7.46 14.56 -0.55
CA LEU A 213 -8.85 14.91 -0.84
C LEU A 213 -9.47 13.83 -1.75
N GLY A 214 -10.66 13.36 -1.38
CA GLY A 214 -11.41 12.32 -2.10
C GLY A 214 -12.81 12.78 -2.47
#